data_AF-A0AAU1UYL9-F1
#
_entry.id   AF-A0AAU1UYL9-F1
#
_cell.length_a   1.000
_cell.length_b   1.000
_cell.length_c   1.000
_cell.angle_alpha   90.00
_cell.angle_beta   90.00
_cell.angle_gamma   90.00
#
_symmetry.space_group_name_H-M   'P 1'
#
loop_
_entity.id
_entity.type
_entity.pdbx_description
1 polymer ?
#
loop_
_entity_poly.entity_id
_entity_poly.type
_entity_poly.pdbx_seq_one_letter_code
_entity_poly.pdbx_strand_id
1 'polypeptide(L)'
;MPYALPVPGPFGVWIATGASDFIVYQSETTKAHQDHIILHEVGHILADHDGDDGDEELWALMMPDIAPETIRRALGRTSYDQEHEREAELVATIILEWASVLNRVAPPQPTDASVRRVQTALGDRQGWL
;
A
#
# COMPACT_ATOMS: atom_id res chain seq x y z
N MET A 1 -7.26 2.75 -2.16
CA MET A 1 -8.70 3.03 -2.26
C MET A 1 -9.40 2.26 -1.15
N PRO A 2 -10.09 2.92 -0.23
CA PRO A 2 -10.84 2.24 0.83
C PRO A 2 -12.03 1.48 0.22
N TYR A 3 -12.19 0.22 0.59
CA TYR A 3 -13.32 -0.60 0.17
C TYR A 3 -13.74 -1.60 1.26
N ALA A 4 -15.04 -1.85 1.41
CA ALA A 4 -15.55 -2.85 2.35
C ALA A 4 -15.40 -4.26 1.74
N LEU A 5 -14.17 -4.80 1.80
CA LEU A 5 -13.85 -6.10 1.20
C LEU A 5 -14.63 -7.23 1.90
N PRO A 6 -15.11 -8.25 1.16
CA PRO A 6 -15.81 -9.39 1.76
C PRO A 6 -14.94 -10.12 2.78
N VAL A 7 -15.56 -10.59 3.87
CA VAL A 7 -14.92 -11.43 4.89
C VAL A 7 -15.71 -12.75 4.99
N PRO A 8 -15.11 -13.93 4.76
CA PRO A 8 -13.68 -14.16 4.50
C PRO A 8 -13.24 -13.75 3.08
N GLY A 9 -12.02 -13.23 2.96
CA GLY A 9 -11.44 -12.73 1.72
C GLY A 9 -10.10 -12.03 1.98
N PRO A 10 -9.43 -11.51 0.94
CA PRO A 10 -8.22 -10.72 1.11
C PRO A 10 -8.53 -9.40 1.84
N PHE A 11 -7.56 -8.91 2.61
CA PHE A 11 -7.67 -7.59 3.27
C PHE A 11 -7.16 -6.45 2.39
N GLY A 12 -6.34 -6.75 1.39
CA GLY A 12 -5.78 -5.82 0.41
C GLY A 12 -5.71 -6.47 -0.97
N VAL A 13 -5.67 -5.64 -2.00
CA VAL A 13 -5.54 -6.05 -3.40
C VAL A 13 -4.74 -4.99 -4.13
N TRP A 14 -3.68 -5.40 -4.82
CA TRP A 14 -3.04 -4.60 -5.86
C TRP A 14 -3.58 -4.97 -7.26
N ILE A 15 -4.03 -3.95 -7.99
CA ILE A 15 -4.52 -4.01 -9.37
C ILE A 15 -3.60 -3.17 -10.25
N ALA A 16 -2.84 -3.81 -11.12
CA ALA A 16 -2.00 -3.14 -12.10
C ALA A 16 -2.76 -2.95 -13.42
N THR A 17 -2.90 -1.70 -13.86
CA THR A 17 -3.51 -1.37 -15.16
C THR A 17 -2.46 -0.85 -16.13
N GLY A 18 -2.86 -0.69 -17.40
CA GLY A 18 -2.13 0.01 -18.46
C GLY A 18 -1.37 1.27 -18.02
N ALA A 19 -2.04 2.11 -17.24
CA ALA A 19 -1.62 3.48 -16.95
C ALA A 19 -1.30 3.74 -15.47
N SER A 20 -1.79 2.91 -14.55
CA SER A 20 -1.67 3.15 -13.10
C SER A 20 -1.86 1.88 -12.27
N ASP A 21 -1.28 1.87 -11.08
CA ASP A 21 -1.49 0.85 -10.06
C ASP A 21 -2.49 1.32 -9.01
N PHE A 22 -3.45 0.47 -8.69
CA PHE A 22 -4.46 0.73 -7.67
C PHE A 22 -4.28 -0.26 -6.52
N ILE A 23 -4.12 0.26 -5.31
CA ILE A 23 -4.18 -0.52 -4.09
C ILE A 23 -5.59 -0.36 -3.52
N VAL A 24 -6.35 -1.43 -3.40
CA VAL A 24 -7.61 -1.49 -2.68
C VAL A 24 -7.37 -2.12 -1.32
N TYR A 25 -7.94 -1.57 -0.26
CA TYR A 25 -7.72 -2.06 1.10
C TYR A 25 -9.02 -2.05 1.90
N GLN A 26 -9.10 -2.96 2.88
CA GLN A 26 -10.24 -3.09 3.78
C GLN A 26 -10.47 -1.79 4.55
N SER A 27 -11.58 -1.09 4.27
CA SER A 27 -11.93 0.15 4.95
C SER A 27 -12.48 -0.07 6.35
N GLU A 28 -13.10 -1.22 6.62
CA GLU A 28 -13.75 -1.51 7.90
C GLU A 28 -12.78 -2.13 8.91
N THR A 29 -11.61 -1.50 9.08
CA THR A 29 -10.61 -1.89 10.08
C THR A 29 -9.89 -0.67 10.63
N THR A 30 -9.01 -0.88 11.61
CA THR A 30 -8.30 0.24 12.26
C THR A 30 -7.35 0.94 11.28
N LYS A 31 -7.09 2.24 11.49
CA LYS A 31 -6.15 3.00 10.65
C LYS A 31 -4.76 2.34 10.59
N ALA A 32 -4.28 1.80 11.70
CA ALA A 32 -3.00 1.08 11.76
C ALA A 32 -3.03 -0.18 10.89
N HIS A 33 -4.12 -0.94 10.91
CA HIS A 33 -4.26 -2.12 10.07
C HIS A 33 -4.47 -1.75 8.60
N GLN A 34 -5.19 -0.68 8.27
CA GLN A 34 -5.26 -0.13 6.91
C GLN A 34 -3.87 0.23 6.38
N ASP A 35 -3.06 0.91 7.20
CA ASP A 35 -1.70 1.31 6.83
C ASP A 35 -0.81 0.08 6.60
N HIS A 36 -0.95 -0.95 7.44
CA HIS A 36 -0.28 -2.25 7.25
C HIS A 36 -0.66 -2.90 5.93
N ILE A 37 -1.96 -3.03 5.66
CA ILE A 37 -2.49 -3.61 4.41
C ILE A 37 -1.92 -2.87 3.20
N ILE A 38 -1.98 -1.53 3.20
CA ILE A 38 -1.47 -0.73 2.08
C ILE A 38 0.03 -0.97 1.86
N LEU A 39 0.81 -0.98 2.93
CA LEU A 39 2.25 -1.19 2.84
C LEU A 39 2.64 -2.61 2.44
N HIS A 40 1.82 -3.60 2.80
CA HIS A 40 1.97 -4.97 2.33
C HIS A 40 1.77 -5.06 0.80
N GLU A 41 0.71 -4.44 0.26
CA GLU A 41 0.51 -4.36 -1.20
C GLU A 41 1.64 -3.58 -1.90
N VAL A 42 2.17 -2.53 -1.27
CA VAL A 42 3.38 -1.84 -1.78
C VAL A 42 4.60 -2.76 -1.77
N GLY A 43 4.72 -3.65 -0.79
CA GLY A 43 5.76 -4.67 -0.74
C GLY A 43 5.76 -5.55 -1.98
N HIS A 44 4.59 -6.01 -2.42
CA HIS A 44 4.44 -6.77 -3.67
C HIS A 44 4.88 -5.98 -4.91
N ILE A 45 4.54 -4.69 -4.98
CA ILE A 45 4.96 -3.82 -6.08
C ILE A 45 6.48 -3.67 -6.12
N LEU A 46 7.10 -3.42 -4.96
CA LEU A 46 8.54 -3.16 -4.86
C LEU A 46 9.39 -4.40 -5.15
N ALA A 47 8.90 -5.58 -4.79
CA ALA A 47 9.56 -6.86 -5.04
C ALA A 47 9.21 -7.46 -6.42
N ASP A 48 8.41 -6.77 -7.24
CA ASP A 48 7.89 -7.24 -8.53
C ASP A 48 7.24 -8.64 -8.42
N HIS A 49 6.48 -8.86 -7.34
CA HIS A 49 5.73 -10.10 -7.16
C HIS A 49 4.61 -10.17 -8.20
N ASP A 50 4.64 -11.22 -9.03
CA ASP A 50 3.57 -11.48 -9.99
C ASP A 50 2.27 -11.81 -9.25
N GLY A 51 1.20 -11.14 -9.66
CA GLY A 51 -0.14 -11.50 -9.23
C GLY A 51 -0.63 -12.74 -9.93
N ASP A 52 -1.20 -13.67 -9.15
CA ASP A 52 -1.99 -14.76 -9.71
C ASP A 52 -3.23 -14.18 -10.44
N ASP A 53 -3.81 -14.92 -11.38
CA ASP A 53 -5.00 -14.51 -12.11
C ASP A 53 -6.18 -14.37 -11.11
N GLY A 54 -6.37 -13.16 -10.55
CA GLY A 54 -7.43 -12.87 -9.60
C GLY A 54 -8.83 -13.07 -10.21
N ASP A 55 -9.84 -13.27 -9.37
CA ASP A 55 -11.23 -13.46 -9.80
C ASP A 55 -11.74 -12.24 -10.60
N GLU A 56 -11.70 -12.31 -11.94
CA GLU A 56 -12.06 -11.24 -12.88
C GLU A 56 -13.49 -10.67 -12.63
N GLU A 57 -14.41 -11.53 -12.20
CA GLU A 57 -15.78 -11.16 -11.81
C GLU A 57 -15.83 -10.25 -10.56
N LEU A 58 -14.94 -10.46 -9.58
CA LEU A 58 -14.84 -9.60 -8.39
C LEU A 58 -14.33 -8.20 -8.78
N TRP A 59 -13.40 -8.13 -9.73
CA TRP A 59 -12.84 -6.87 -10.21
C TRP A 59 -13.84 -6.04 -10.98
N ALA A 60 -14.59 -6.68 -11.88
CA ALA A 60 -15.66 -6.00 -12.61
C ALA A 60 -16.72 -5.40 -11.67
N LEU A 61 -16.97 -6.03 -10.51
CA LEU A 61 -17.90 -5.51 -9.51
C LEU A 61 -17.31 -4.36 -8.69
N MET A 62 -16.03 -4.45 -8.31
CA MET A 62 -15.36 -3.44 -7.48
C MET A 62 -14.93 -2.19 -8.27
N MET A 63 -14.61 -2.35 -9.54
CA MET A 63 -14.11 -1.29 -10.42
C MET A 63 -14.90 -1.27 -11.74
N PRO A 64 -16.21 -0.98 -11.72
CA PRO A 64 -17.06 -1.03 -12.92
C PRO A 64 -16.64 -0.03 -14.01
N ASP A 65 -15.91 1.04 -13.63
CA ASP A 65 -15.39 2.04 -14.54
C ASP A 65 -14.06 1.65 -15.21
N ILE A 66 -13.43 0.55 -14.76
CA ILE A 66 -12.22 0.00 -15.38
C ILE A 66 -12.61 -1.20 -16.23
N ALA A 67 -12.37 -1.09 -17.53
CA ALA A 67 -12.58 -2.19 -18.46
C ALA A 67 -11.71 -3.39 -18.02
N PRO A 68 -12.28 -4.60 -17.79
CA PRO A 68 -11.55 -5.77 -17.31
C PRO A 68 -10.30 -6.09 -18.14
N GLU A 69 -10.34 -5.85 -19.44
CA GLU A 69 -9.23 -6.07 -20.38
C GLU A 69 -8.03 -5.16 -20.13
N THR A 70 -8.19 -4.11 -19.31
CA THR A 70 -7.13 -3.17 -18.92
C THR A 70 -6.39 -3.63 -17.67
N ILE A 71 -6.96 -4.58 -16.92
CA ILE A 71 -6.35 -5.19 -15.75
C ILE A 71 -5.28 -6.16 -16.25
N ARG A 72 -4.02 -5.83 -16.00
CA ARG A 72 -2.87 -6.65 -16.43
C ARG A 72 -2.47 -7.67 -15.38
N ARG A 73 -2.61 -7.32 -14.11
CA ARG A 73 -2.32 -8.16 -12.94
C ARG A 73 -3.27 -7.76 -11.82
N ALA A 74 -3.80 -8.73 -11.08
CA ALA A 74 -4.61 -8.46 -9.90
C ALA A 74 -4.36 -9.54 -8.86
N LEU A 75 -3.68 -9.19 -7.76
CA LEU A 75 -3.41 -10.11 -6.66
C LEU A 75 -4.70 -10.39 -5.90
N GLY A 76 -5.41 -11.45 -6.30
CA GLY A 76 -6.75 -11.75 -5.83
C GLY A 76 -6.88 -12.98 -4.92
N ARG A 77 -6.05 -14.01 -5.10
CA ARG A 77 -6.21 -15.27 -4.35
C ARG A 77 -4.88 -15.99 -4.12
N THR A 78 -4.60 -16.17 -2.83
CA THR A 78 -3.99 -17.33 -2.15
C THR A 78 -3.43 -18.47 -3.02
N SER A 79 -2.36 -18.21 -3.77
CA SER A 79 -1.27 -19.19 -3.88
C SER A 79 0.02 -18.45 -3.58
N TYR A 80 0.12 -18.08 -2.32
CA TYR A 80 1.30 -17.48 -1.76
C TYR A 80 2.44 -18.47 -1.87
N ASP A 81 3.39 -18.18 -2.75
CA ASP A 81 4.75 -18.53 -2.39
C ASP A 81 4.99 -17.87 -1.04
N GLN A 82 5.13 -18.70 0.00
CA GLN A 82 5.27 -18.24 1.40
C GLN A 82 6.46 -17.28 1.56
N GLU A 83 7.40 -17.33 0.61
CA GLU A 83 8.51 -16.38 0.51
C GLU A 83 8.05 -14.98 0.10
N HIS A 84 7.23 -14.85 -0.96
CA HIS A 84 6.72 -13.55 -1.42
C HIS A 84 5.88 -12.83 -0.34
N GLU A 85 5.00 -13.55 0.36
CA GLU A 85 4.21 -12.97 1.45
C GLU A 85 5.08 -12.51 2.61
N ARG A 86 6.10 -13.31 2.93
CA ARG A 86 7.03 -12.97 4.01
C ARG A 86 7.85 -11.74 3.65
N GLU A 87 8.25 -11.59 2.40
CA GLU A 87 8.95 -10.41 1.91
C GLU A 87 8.06 -9.16 1.96
N ALA A 88 6.83 -9.25 1.45
CA ALA A 88 5.87 -8.15 1.51
C ALA A 88 5.57 -7.71 2.96
N GLU A 89 5.37 -8.67 3.86
CA GLU A 89 5.16 -8.44 5.29
C GLU A 89 6.38 -7.79 5.96
N LEU A 90 7.59 -8.21 5.58
CA LEU A 90 8.83 -7.64 6.10
C LEU A 90 8.99 -6.17 5.65
N VAL A 91 8.72 -5.89 4.38
CA VAL A 91 8.74 -4.52 3.85
C VAL A 91 7.76 -3.63 4.62
N ALA A 92 6.51 -4.08 4.79
CA ALA A 92 5.50 -3.34 5.53
C ALA A 92 5.94 -3.05 6.98
N THR A 93 6.48 -4.06 7.65
CA THR A 93 6.99 -3.94 9.03
C THR A 93 8.12 -2.91 9.11
N ILE A 94 9.11 -2.99 8.22
CA ILE A 94 10.25 -2.06 8.21
C ILE A 94 9.77 -0.62 8.03
N ILE A 95 8.88 -0.37 7.07
CA ILE A 95 8.38 0.97 6.80
C ILE A 95 7.57 1.52 7.99
N LEU A 96 6.70 0.70 8.60
CA LEU A 96 5.92 1.12 9.77
C LEU A 96 6.81 1.42 10.98
N GLU A 97 7.84 0.62 11.23
CA GLU A 97 8.77 0.86 12.33
C GLU A 97 9.54 2.17 12.11
N TRP A 98 10.04 2.42 10.90
CA TRP A 98 10.68 3.69 10.57
C TRP A 98 9.73 4.88 10.71
N ALA A 99 8.50 4.75 10.21
CA ALA A 99 7.48 5.80 10.36
C ALA A 99 7.15 6.07 11.84
N SER A 100 7.08 5.03 12.67
CA SER A 100 6.90 5.14 14.12
C SER A 100 8.05 5.89 14.78
N VAL A 101 9.30 5.57 14.43
CA VAL A 101 10.49 6.29 14.93
C VAL A 101 10.45 7.75 14.50
N LEU A 102 10.24 8.02 13.20
CA LEU A 102 10.18 9.38 12.66
C LEU A 102 9.08 10.21 13.31
N ASN A 103 7.88 9.65 13.51
CA ASN A 103 6.79 10.34 14.20
C ASN A 103 7.12 10.70 15.66
N ARG A 104 8.03 9.96 16.32
CA ARG A 104 8.48 10.26 17.69
C ARG A 104 9.59 11.30 17.74
N VAL A 105 10.50 11.31 16.77
CA VAL A 105 11.71 12.16 16.79
C VAL A 105 11.58 13.42 15.95
N ALA A 106 10.67 13.46 14.98
CA ALA A 106 10.51 14.60 14.11
C ALA A 106 9.97 15.80 14.90
N PRO A 107 10.60 16.99 14.75
CA PRO A 107 10.05 18.20 15.34
C PRO A 107 8.67 18.50 14.74
N PRO A 108 7.75 19.12 15.51
CA PRO A 108 6.43 19.47 15.01
C PRO A 108 6.53 20.36 13.77
N GLN A 109 5.66 20.10 12.78
CA GLN A 109 5.58 20.88 11.55
C GLN A 109 5.28 22.35 11.88
N PRO A 110 6.12 23.31 11.46
CA PRO A 110 5.85 24.73 11.68
C PRO A 110 4.55 25.15 11.00
N THR A 111 3.72 25.90 11.72
CA THR A 111 2.50 26.50 11.17
C THR A 111 2.83 27.61 10.16
N ASP A 112 3.94 28.31 10.35
CA ASP A 112 4.43 29.35 9.46
C ASP A 112 5.07 28.75 8.18
N ALA A 113 4.56 29.15 7.02
CA ALA A 113 5.02 28.67 5.73
C ALA A 113 6.47 29.06 5.40
N SER A 114 6.95 30.20 5.91
CA SER A 114 8.35 30.63 5.72
C SER A 114 9.31 29.76 6.51
N VAL A 115 8.98 29.45 7.77
CA VAL A 115 9.75 28.54 8.62
C VAL A 115 9.73 27.13 8.05
N ARG A 116 8.58 26.66 7.54
CA ARG A 116 8.48 25.35 6.89
C ARG A 116 9.40 25.24 5.68
N ARG A 117 9.45 26.27 4.81
CA ARG A 117 10.36 26.30 3.65
C ARG A 117 11.83 26.25 4.06
N VAL A 118 12.22 27.02 5.07
CA VAL A 118 13.59 27.01 5.60
C VAL A 118 13.93 25.63 6.16
N GLN A 119 13.02 25.02 6.91
CA GLN A 119 13.21 23.69 7.49
C GLN A 119 13.22 22.57 6.43
N THR A 120 12.48 22.70 5.33
CA THR A 120 12.60 21.78 4.18
C THR A 120 13.92 21.96 3.43
N ALA A 121 14.45 23.19 3.36
CA ALA A 121 15.70 23.48 2.66
C ALA A 121 16.96 23.14 3.49
N LEU A 122 16.88 23.26 4.81
CA LEU A 122 18.00 23.07 5.75
C LEU A 122 17.91 21.81 6.60
N GLY A 123 16.73 21.19 6.67
CA GLY A 123 16.56 19.95 7.41
C GLY A 123 17.35 18.86 6.71
N ASP A 124 18.24 18.20 7.45
CA ASP A 124 18.72 16.88 7.06
C ASP A 124 17.49 16.03 6.76
N ARG A 125 17.49 15.35 5.62
CA ARG A 125 16.49 14.33 5.34
C ARG A 125 16.64 13.30 6.46
N GLN A 126 15.81 13.39 7.49
CA GLN A 126 15.72 12.37 8.52
C GLN A 126 15.09 11.14 7.84
N GLY A 127 15.90 10.37 7.15
CA GLY A 127 15.44 9.26 6.31
C GLY A 127 16.42 8.92 5.21
N TRP A 128 17.20 7.85 5.47
CA TRP A 128 18.25 7.20 4.69
C TRP A 128 19.53 8.05 4.53
N LEU A 129 20.62 7.52 5.09
CA LEU A 129 22.01 8.00 4.98
C LEU A 129 22.34 8.59 3.61
#